data_AF-A0A1J3E9N5-F1
#
_entry.id   AF-A0A1J3E9N5-F1
#
_cell.length_a   1.000
_cell.length_b   1.000
_cell.length_c   1.000
_cell.angle_alpha   90.00
_cell.angle_beta   90.00
_cell.angle_gamma   90.00
#
_symmetry.space_group_name_H-M   'P 1'
#
loop_
_entity.id
_entity.type
_entity.pdbx_description
1 polymer ?
#
loop_
_entity_poly.entity_id
_entity_poly.type
_entity_poly.pdbx_seq_one_letter_code
_entity_poly.pdbx_strand_id
1 'polypeptide(L)' 'ALEDSLCKRVMVTPEETISRCLDPESAAFSRDALAKFVYSRLFDWIVNKINISIGQDPDSKNMIGVLDIYGFESFKTNS' A
#
# COMPACT_ATOMS: atom_id res chain seq x y z
N ALA A 1 15.00 -12.47 9.52
CA ALA A 1 14.62 -12.05 8.15
C ALA A 1 13.62 -10.89 8.17
N LEU A 2 12.33 -11.10 8.48
CA LEU A 2 11.36 -9.99 8.55
C LEU A 2 11.67 -9.03 9.70
N GLU A 3 11.96 -9.57 10.88
CA GLU A 3 12.39 -8.77 12.04
C GLU A 3 13.61 -7.91 11.72
N ASP A 4 14.66 -8.50 11.12
CA ASP A 4 15.83 -7.75 10.68
C ASP A 4 15.48 -6.65 9.66
N SER A 5 14.58 -6.93 8.73
CA SER A 5 14.15 -5.95 7.72
C SER A 5 13.35 -4.78 8.31
N LEU A 6 12.64 -5.00 9.41
CA LEU A 6 11.84 -3.96 10.07
C LEU A 6 12.64 -3.18 11.12
N CYS A 7 13.65 -3.80 11.72
CA CYS A 7 14.40 -3.25 12.84
C CYS A 7 15.80 -2.79 12.47
N LYS A 8 16.31 -3.08 11.27
CA LYS A 8 17.65 -2.69 10.82
C LYS A 8 17.58 -1.92 9.51
N ARG A 9 18.41 -0.89 9.42
CA ARG A 9 18.67 -0.16 8.17
C ARG A 9 20.03 -0.57 7.64
N VAL A 10 20.04 -1.05 6.40
CA VAL A 10 21.25 -1.40 5.67
C VAL A 10 21.59 -0.25 4.71
N MET A 11 22.79 0.30 4.84
CA MET A 11 23.33 1.29 3.91
C MET A 11 24.53 0.68 3.19
N VAL A 12 24.46 0.65 1.86
CA VAL A 12 25.53 0.15 1.00
C VAL A 12 26.39 1.34 0.58
N THR A 13 27.66 1.34 0.96
CA THR A 13 28.69 2.25 0.44
C THR A 13 29.58 1.47 -0.55
N PRO A 14 30.39 2.14 -1.38
CA PRO A 14 31.28 1.45 -2.34
C PRO A 14 32.30 0.52 -1.67
N GLU A 15 32.64 0.77 -0.41
CA GLU A 15 33.67 0.02 0.33
C GLU A 15 33.07 -1.04 1.26
N GLU A 16 31.87 -0.79 1.81
CA GLU A 16 31.27 -1.70 2.79
C GLU A 16 29.74 -1.58 2.90
N THR A 17 29.11 -2.60 3.49
CA THR A 17 27.69 -2.58 3.84
C THR A 17 27.54 -2.37 5.34
N ILE A 18 27.04 -1.19 5.73
CA ILE A 18 26.86 -0.80 7.12
C ILE A 18 25.41 -1.11 7.52
N SER A 19 25.23 -1.93 8.56
CA SER A 19 23.92 -2.24 9.14
C SER A 19 23.78 -1.59 10.52
N ARG A 20 22.71 -0.82 10.72
CA ARG A 20 22.41 -0.15 12.00
C ARG A 20 20.99 -0.50 12.47
N CYS A 21 20.82 -0.74 13.77
CA CYS A 21 19.49 -0.87 14.37
C CYS A 21 18.73 0.47 14.30
N LEU A 22 17.44 0.38 13.98
CA LEU A 22 16.49 1.49 14.01
C LEU A 22 16.07 1.78 15.45
N ASP A 23 15.66 3.02 15.70
CA ASP A 23 14.92 3.35 16.90
C ASP A 23 13.49 2.77 16.84
N PRO A 24 12.80 2.63 18.00
CA PRO A 24 11.47 2.02 18.05
C PRO A 24 10.41 2.70 17.17
N GLU A 25 10.49 4.02 16.99
CA GLU A 25 9.52 4.79 16.20
C GLU A 25 9.71 4.51 14.70
N SER A 26 10.95 4.53 14.22
CA SER A 26 11.28 4.17 12.83
C SER A 26 10.91 2.73 12.47
N ALA A 27 11.10 1.80 13.41
CA ALA A 27 10.70 0.39 13.22
C ALA A 27 9.17 0.24 13.16
N ALA A 28 8.44 0.96 14.02
CA ALA A 28 6.97 0.99 14.01
C ALA A 28 6.43 1.60 12.71
N PHE A 29 7.01 2.70 12.24
CA PHE A 29 6.65 3.30 10.96
C PHE A 29 6.84 2.32 9.79
N SER A 30 7.95 1.60 9.75
CA SER A 30 8.24 0.60 8.71
C SER A 30 7.21 -0.55 8.72
N ARG A 31 6.81 -1.02 9.91
CA ARG A 31 5.74 -2.01 10.08
C ARG A 31 4.41 -1.47 9.54
N ASP A 32 4.04 -0.25 9.91
CA ASP A 32 2.75 0.34 9.53
C ASP A 32 2.70 0.64 8.03
N ALA A 33 3.82 1.06 7.44
CA ALA A 33 3.97 1.23 5.99
C ALA A 33 3.79 -0.10 5.25
N LEU A 34 4.41 -1.19 5.75
CA LEU A 34 4.21 -2.53 5.18
C LEU A 34 2.75 -2.97 5.26
N ALA A 35 2.08 -2.75 6.40
CA ALA A 35 0.66 -3.07 6.55
C ALA A 35 -0.22 -2.30 5.55
N LYS A 36 0.01 -0.99 5.39
CA LYS A 36 -0.67 -0.15 4.39
C LYS A 36 -0.43 -0.67 2.97
N PHE A 37 0.80 -1.04 2.64
CA PHE A 37 1.15 -1.58 1.34
C PHE A 37 0.44 -2.90 1.04
N VAL A 38 0.44 -3.84 1.99
CA VAL A 38 -0.25 -5.13 1.84
C VAL A 38 -1.75 -4.93 1.66
N TYR A 39 -2.37 -4.07 2.48
CA TYR A 39 -3.79 -3.76 2.36
C TYR A 39 -4.13 -3.15 1.00
N SER A 40 -3.35 -2.16 0.53
CA SER A 40 -3.55 -1.56 -0.78
C SER A 40 -3.46 -2.59 -1.91
N ARG A 41 -2.47 -3.48 -1.88
CA ARG A 41 -2.32 -4.55 -2.89
C ARG A 41 -3.45 -5.57 -2.85
N LEU A 42 -3.93 -5.90 -1.65
CA LEU A 42 -5.08 -6.78 -1.47
C LEU A 42 -6.34 -6.14 -2.05
N PHE A 43 -6.58 -4.86 -1.76
CA PHE A 43 -7.74 -4.13 -2.28
C PHE A 43 -7.75 -4.10 -3.81
N ASP A 44 -6.63 -3.72 -4.43
CA ASP A 44 -6.48 -3.72 -5.90
C ASP A 44 -6.75 -5.12 -6.50
N TRP A 45 -6.22 -6.16 -5.85
CA TRP A 45 -6.42 -7.54 -6.29
C TRP A 45 -7.89 -7.97 -6.19
N ILE A 46 -8.58 -7.63 -5.10
CA ILE A 46 -10.00 -7.93 -4.92
C ILE A 46 -10.83 -7.23 -5.99
N VAL A 47 -10.62 -5.92 -6.20
CA VAL A 47 -11.35 -5.15 -7.22
C VAL A 47 -11.15 -5.76 -8.61
N ASN A 48 -9.91 -6.12 -8.95
CA ASN A 48 -9.62 -6.79 -10.22
C ASN A 48 -10.34 -8.15 -10.33
N LYS A 49 -10.33 -8.97 -9.28
CA LYS A 49 -11.03 -10.25 -9.26
C LYS A 49 -12.53 -10.10 -9.43
N ILE A 50 -13.13 -9.11 -8.79
CA ILE A 50 -14.56 -8.80 -8.94
C ILE A 50 -14.86 -8.38 -10.38
N ASN A 51 -14.08 -7.46 -10.96
CA ASN A 51 -14.28 -6.99 -12.33
C ASN A 51 -14.18 -8.13 -13.36
N ILE A 52 -13.19 -9.02 -13.20
CA ILE A 52 -13.06 -10.22 -14.04
C ILE A 52 -14.28 -11.14 -13.87
N SER A 53 -14.77 -11.31 -12.64
CA SER A 53 -15.89 -12.20 -12.34
C SER A 53 -17.25 -11.69 -12.82
N ILE A 54 -17.49 -10.37 -12.76
CA ILE A 54 -18.71 -9.74 -13.29
C ILE A 54 -18.68 -9.83 -14.82
N GLY A 55 -17.50 -9.61 -15.41
CA GLY A 55 -17.32 -9.57 -16.85
C GLY A 55 -17.84 -8.28 -17.47
N GLN A 56 -17.26 -7.91 -18.60
CA GLN A 56 -17.73 -6.82 -19.46
C GLN A 56 -17.68 -7.31 -20.90
N ASP A 57 -18.68 -6.94 -21.69
CA ASP A 57 -18.68 -7.15 -23.13
C ASP A 57 -17.66 -6.18 -23.78
N PRO A 58 -16.56 -6.68 -24.38
CA PRO A 58 -15.54 -5.84 -25.02
C PRO A 58 -16.09 -5.05 -26.21
N ASP A 59 -17.16 -5.53 -26.84
CA ASP A 59 -17.76 -4.93 -28.03
C ASP A 59 -18.89 -3.93 -27.69
N SER A 60 -19.16 -3.72 -26.39
CA SER A 60 -20.20 -2.78 -25.96
C SER A 60 -19.85 -1.35 -26.34
N LYS A 61 -20.74 -0.70 -27.10
CA LYS A 61 -20.60 0.70 -27.52
C LYS A 61 -21.10 1.70 -26.49
N ASN A 62 -21.83 1.25 -25.48
CA ASN A 62 -22.51 2.09 -24.50
C ASN A 62 -22.17 1.61 -23.07
N MET A 63 -21.88 2.55 -22.17
CA MET A 63 -21.61 2.28 -20.76
C MET A 63 -22.31 3.33 -19.88
N ILE A 64 -22.94 2.87 -18.80
CA ILE A 64 -23.50 3.75 -17.76
C ILE A 64 -22.68 3.52 -16.49
N GLY A 65 -21.99 4.56 -16.03
CA GLY A 65 -21.25 4.55 -14.77
C GLY A 65 -22.05 5.22 -13.66
N VAL A 66 -22.03 4.63 -12.46
CA VAL A 66 -22.54 5.25 -11.24
C VAL A 66 -21.35 5.67 -10.38
N LEU A 67 -21.30 6.94 -9.99
CA LEU A 67 -20.22 7.48 -9.18
C LEU A 67 -20.62 7.53 -7.71
N ASP A 68 -19.90 6.77 -6.89
CA ASP A 68 -19.98 6.83 -5.43
C ASP A 68 -18.56 7.01 -4.90
N ILE A 69 -18.30 8.17 -4.30
CA ILE A 69 -16.99 8.53 -3.74
C ILE A 69 -17.20 9.07 -2.33
N TYR A 70 -16.16 8.99 -1.52
CA TYR A 70 -16.19 9.44 -0.15
C TYR A 70 -16.58 10.93 -0.05
N GLY A 71 -17.30 11.26 1.03
CA GLY A 71 -17.74 12.62 1.33
C GLY A 71 -16.69 13.47 2.04
N PHE A 72 -17.06 14.68 2.43
CA PHE A 72 -16.18 15.58 3.16
C PHE A 72 -16.04 15.16 4.63
N GLU A 73 -14.81 15.07 5.12
CA GLU A 73 -14.47 14.89 6.53
C GLU A 73 -13.59 16.07 7.00
N SER A 74 -13.88 16.62 8.18
CA SER A 74 -13.12 17.74 8.75
C SER A 74 -12.32 17.28 9.95
N PHE A 75 -11.00 17.14 9.74
CA PHE A 75 -10.06 16.79 10.80
C PHE A 75 -9.25 18.00 11.25
N LYS A 76 -8.70 17.94 12.47
CA LYS A 76 -7.77 18.98 12.99
C LYS A 76 -6.53 19.14 12.10
N THR A 77 -6.12 18.07 11.42
CA THR A 77 -5.07 18.08 10.41
C THR A 77 -5.56 17.28 9.23
N ASN A 78 -5.84 17.96 8.12
CA ASN A 78 -6.07 17.30 6.85
C ASN A 78 -4.69 17.05 6.24
N SER A 79 -4.42 15.78 5.90
CA SER A 79 -3.13 15.31 5.40
C SER A 79 -3.10 15.29 3.89
#